data_AF-C0CYR6-F1
#
_entry.id   AF-C0CYR6-F1
#
_cell.length_a   1.000
_cell.length_b   1.000
_cell.length_c   1.000
_cell.angle_alpha   90.00
_cell.angle_beta   90.00
_cell.angle_gamma   90.00
#
_symmetry.space_group_name_H-M   'P 1'
#
loop_
_entity.id
_entity.type
_entity.pdbx_description
1 polymer ?
#
loop_
_entity_poly.entity_id
_entity_poly.type
_entity_poly.pdbx_seq_one_letter_code
_entity_poly.pdbx_strand_id
1 'polypeptide(L)'
;ADLVCNNDFVARGYLIIRTAHELGCDTFVHISFPRHMAYETMSRRVAIMQAACEEFGMKFVLETAPDPTSDVGVAGAQAYILEKVPEWVEKYGQNAAYFCTNDAHTEPLLKQLLEYGGYFIEADLPSPLMGYPGALGIDLTAEAGDFEKILAKVESTICEKGGAGHFGTWAYSYGYIQSAGLAQHAMNVLNGESELDDMDDIAKAYQKYSPKAEWNGSNYTNVDTGVKLGNVFLVYQDTYIMGDPGHFMGSTQVEVPEKYFTIK
;
A
#
# COMPACT_ATOMS: atom_id res chain seq x y z
N ALA A 1 10.21 9.13 -21.23
CA ALA A 1 9.20 10.07 -20.73
C ALA A 1 9.94 11.20 -20.05
N ASP A 2 9.43 12.42 -20.13
CA ASP A 2 10.08 13.57 -19.50
C ASP A 2 9.95 13.50 -17.98
N LEU A 3 8.81 13.03 -17.46
CA LEU A 3 8.57 12.71 -16.04
C LEU A 3 7.94 11.31 -15.92
N VAL A 4 8.32 10.55 -14.89
CA VAL A 4 7.69 9.29 -14.49
C VAL A 4 7.42 9.33 -13.00
N CYS A 5 6.17 9.08 -12.58
CA CYS A 5 5.84 8.85 -11.18
C CYS A 5 5.35 7.40 -10.99
N ASN A 6 5.73 6.77 -9.88
CA ASN A 6 5.19 5.47 -9.49
C ASN A 6 4.97 5.39 -7.97
N ASN A 7 4.24 4.39 -7.46
CA ASN A 7 4.10 4.19 -6.02
C ASN A 7 5.46 3.80 -5.43
N ASP A 8 5.78 4.34 -4.26
CA ASP A 8 7.11 4.16 -3.67
C ASP A 8 7.31 2.78 -3.04
N PHE A 9 7.72 1.81 -3.86
CA PHE A 9 8.04 0.47 -3.39
C PHE A 9 9.32 0.40 -2.52
N VAL A 10 10.13 1.47 -2.45
CA VAL A 10 11.34 1.52 -1.63
C VAL A 10 11.00 2.04 -0.24
N ALA A 11 10.55 3.29 -0.11
CA ALA A 11 10.19 3.91 1.16
C ALA A 11 9.05 3.13 1.84
N ARG A 12 8.02 2.70 1.09
CA ARG A 12 6.91 1.92 1.67
C ARG A 12 7.37 0.57 2.22
N GLY A 13 8.47 0.00 1.74
CA GLY A 13 9.04 -1.19 2.35
C GLY A 13 9.40 -1.00 3.83
N TYR A 14 9.82 0.21 4.22
CA TYR A 14 10.06 0.58 5.61
C TYR A 14 8.79 1.11 6.29
N LEU A 15 8.07 2.03 5.64
CA LEU A 15 6.91 2.71 6.22
C LEU A 15 5.79 1.73 6.60
N ILE A 16 5.52 0.72 5.78
CA ILE A 16 4.50 -0.31 6.08
C ILE A 16 4.86 -1.08 7.36
N ILE A 17 6.13 -1.45 7.52
CA ILE A 17 6.58 -2.18 8.71
C ILE A 17 6.56 -1.28 9.94
N ARG A 18 6.98 -0.02 9.81
CA ARG A 18 6.88 0.97 10.90
C ARG A 18 5.43 1.11 11.37
N THR A 19 4.49 1.29 10.45
CA THR A 19 3.07 1.37 10.79
C THR A 19 2.58 0.09 11.47
N ALA A 20 2.94 -1.09 10.97
CA ALA A 20 2.58 -2.35 11.62
C ALA A 20 3.12 -2.42 13.07
N HIS A 21 4.37 -2.03 13.28
CA HIS A 21 5.00 -1.97 14.59
C HIS A 21 4.30 -0.98 15.54
N GLU A 22 3.99 0.23 15.07
CA GLU A 22 3.30 1.27 15.84
C GLU A 22 1.89 0.83 16.27
N LEU A 23 1.23 -0.02 15.46
CA LEU A 23 -0.06 -0.64 15.78
C LEU A 23 0.07 -1.87 16.70
N GLY A 24 1.29 -2.25 17.08
CA GLY A 24 1.56 -3.35 18.01
C GLY A 24 1.72 -4.73 17.36
N CYS A 25 1.90 -4.80 16.04
CA CYS A 25 2.15 -6.07 15.37
C CYS A 25 3.52 -6.64 15.75
N ASP A 26 3.60 -7.96 15.92
CA ASP A 26 4.86 -8.67 16.22
C ASP A 26 5.40 -9.49 15.03
N THR A 27 4.57 -9.70 14.01
CA THR A 27 4.87 -10.53 12.85
C THR A 27 4.37 -9.84 11.58
N PHE A 28 5.14 -9.91 10.50
CA PHE A 28 4.75 -9.44 9.18
C PHE A 28 4.79 -10.60 8.18
N VAL A 29 3.64 -10.95 7.62
CA VAL A 29 3.46 -12.05 6.67
C VAL A 29 3.32 -11.47 5.26
N HIS A 30 4.38 -11.61 4.49
CA HIS A 30 4.44 -11.19 3.10
C HIS A 30 4.07 -12.36 2.18
N ILE A 31 2.99 -12.22 1.40
CA ILE A 31 2.41 -13.25 0.54
C ILE A 31 2.69 -12.90 -0.92
N SER A 32 3.47 -13.74 -1.61
CA SER A 32 3.86 -13.49 -3.00
C SER A 32 4.04 -14.78 -3.80
N PHE A 33 4.61 -14.67 -5.00
CA PHE A 33 4.85 -15.80 -5.90
C PHE A 33 6.11 -15.57 -6.76
N PRO A 34 6.70 -16.64 -7.35
CA PRO A 34 8.03 -16.55 -7.97
C PRO A 34 8.18 -15.46 -9.03
N ARG A 35 7.15 -15.22 -9.85
CA ARG A 35 7.20 -14.17 -10.88
C ARG A 35 7.37 -12.77 -10.26
N HIS A 36 6.61 -12.43 -9.22
CA HIS A 36 6.77 -11.14 -8.54
C HIS A 36 8.12 -11.07 -7.84
N MET A 37 8.55 -12.14 -7.18
CA MET A 37 9.86 -12.20 -6.52
C MET A 37 11.05 -12.12 -7.50
N ALA A 38 10.84 -12.28 -8.80
CA ALA A 38 11.85 -12.06 -9.83
C ALA A 38 11.96 -10.60 -10.30
N TYR A 39 11.03 -9.72 -9.93
CA TYR A 39 11.08 -8.30 -10.25
C TYR A 39 11.92 -7.55 -9.23
N GLU A 40 12.90 -6.75 -9.68
CA GLU A 40 13.79 -6.00 -8.78
C GLU A 40 13.00 -5.12 -7.80
N THR A 41 11.96 -4.44 -8.27
CA THR A 41 11.15 -3.55 -7.42
C THR A 41 10.47 -4.28 -6.27
N MET A 42 10.05 -5.53 -6.51
CA MET A 42 9.35 -6.37 -5.53
C MET A 42 10.34 -7.06 -4.60
N SER A 43 11.40 -7.68 -5.13
CA SER A 43 12.43 -8.33 -4.31
C SER A 43 13.13 -7.33 -3.41
N ARG A 44 13.42 -6.12 -3.91
CA ARG A 44 14.00 -5.03 -3.13
C ARG A 44 13.07 -4.58 -2.00
N ARG A 45 11.77 -4.42 -2.27
CA ARG A 45 10.81 -4.09 -1.22
C ARG A 45 10.78 -5.17 -0.12
N VAL A 46 10.82 -6.44 -0.51
CA VAL A 46 10.88 -7.56 0.45
C VAL A 46 12.15 -7.50 1.30
N ALA A 47 13.31 -7.23 0.69
CA ALA A 47 14.56 -7.09 1.43
C ALA A 47 14.50 -5.91 2.43
N ILE A 48 13.91 -4.79 2.03
CA ILE A 48 13.67 -3.63 2.91
C ILE A 48 12.72 -3.99 4.05
N MET A 49 11.58 -4.64 3.75
CA MET A 49 10.61 -5.07 4.77
C MET A 49 11.24 -6.03 5.77
N GLN A 50 12.08 -6.97 5.32
CA GLN A 50 12.79 -7.90 6.18
C GLN A 50 13.78 -7.18 7.09
N ALA A 51 14.57 -6.24 6.55
CA ALA A 51 15.50 -5.44 7.35
C ALA A 51 14.79 -4.54 8.36
N ALA A 52 13.64 -3.97 7.99
CA ALA A 52 12.81 -3.18 8.89
C ALA A 52 12.20 -4.04 10.01
N CYS A 53 11.73 -5.26 9.68
CA CYS A 53 11.25 -6.18 10.70
C CYS A 53 12.36 -6.52 11.71
N GLU A 54 13.58 -6.76 11.25
CA GLU A 54 14.73 -7.00 12.14
C GLU A 54 15.00 -5.80 13.06
N GLU A 55 14.98 -4.57 12.53
CA GLU A 55 15.16 -3.36 13.32
C GLU A 55 14.07 -3.16 14.38
N PHE A 56 12.80 -3.41 14.02
CA PHE A 56 11.66 -3.26 14.94
C PHE A 56 11.42 -4.48 15.83
N GLY A 57 12.26 -5.51 15.75
CA GLY A 57 12.09 -6.75 16.52
C GLY A 57 10.86 -7.57 16.13
N MET A 58 10.36 -7.39 14.91
CA MET A 58 9.24 -8.15 14.35
C MET A 58 9.73 -9.39 13.60
N LYS A 59 8.92 -10.44 13.58
CA LYS A 59 9.17 -11.63 12.77
C LYS A 59 8.74 -11.39 11.32
N PHE A 60 9.66 -11.52 10.37
CA PHE A 60 9.31 -11.55 8.95
C PHE A 60 9.00 -12.97 8.47
N VAL A 61 7.92 -13.14 7.71
CA VAL A 61 7.53 -14.42 7.09
C VAL A 61 7.24 -14.19 5.61
N LEU A 62 7.81 -15.03 4.75
CA LEU A 62 7.49 -15.06 3.32
C LEU A 62 6.64 -16.31 3.01
N GLU A 63 5.38 -16.09 2.66
CA GLU A 63 4.47 -17.13 2.18
C GLU A 63 4.35 -17.10 0.66
N THR A 64 4.22 -18.29 0.06
CA THR A 64 4.06 -18.45 -1.39
C THR A 64 2.61 -18.77 -1.73
N ALA A 65 1.98 -17.92 -2.53
CA ALA A 65 0.67 -18.15 -3.13
C ALA A 65 0.80 -18.53 -4.62
N PRO A 66 -0.25 -19.08 -5.24
CA PRO A 66 -0.29 -19.28 -6.68
C PRO A 66 -0.26 -17.96 -7.45
N ASP A 67 0.37 -17.96 -8.63
CA ASP A 67 0.32 -16.82 -9.55
C ASP A 67 -1.05 -16.76 -10.25
N PRO A 68 -1.84 -15.67 -10.10
CA PRO A 68 -3.16 -15.54 -10.73
C PRO A 68 -3.13 -15.58 -12.27
N THR A 69 -1.97 -15.39 -12.90
CA THR A 69 -1.80 -15.47 -14.36
C THR A 69 -1.35 -16.83 -14.86
N SER A 70 -1.15 -17.80 -13.96
CA SER A 70 -0.84 -19.20 -14.32
C SER A 70 -2.12 -20.02 -14.59
N ASP A 71 -1.97 -21.32 -14.85
CA ASP A 71 -3.09 -22.22 -15.16
C ASP A 71 -4.16 -22.31 -14.06
N VAL A 72 -3.84 -21.95 -12.81
CA VAL A 72 -4.83 -21.90 -11.72
C VAL A 72 -5.82 -20.74 -11.88
N GLY A 73 -5.42 -19.70 -12.63
CA GLY A 73 -6.19 -18.47 -12.82
C GLY A 73 -6.48 -17.68 -11.54
N VAL A 74 -7.21 -16.57 -11.70
CA VAL A 74 -7.67 -15.72 -10.60
C VAL A 74 -8.50 -16.50 -9.58
N ALA A 75 -9.43 -17.34 -10.03
CA ALA A 75 -10.30 -18.10 -9.15
C ALA A 75 -9.52 -19.09 -8.26
N GLY A 76 -8.55 -19.82 -8.82
CA GLY A 76 -7.71 -20.74 -8.04
C GLY A 76 -6.80 -20.02 -7.06
N ALA A 77 -6.22 -18.88 -7.47
CA ALA A 77 -5.41 -18.05 -6.61
C ALA A 77 -6.21 -17.44 -5.44
N GLN A 78 -7.44 -16.98 -5.70
CA GLN A 78 -8.36 -16.50 -4.65
C GLN A 78 -8.77 -17.61 -3.68
N ALA A 79 -9.13 -18.80 -4.19
CA ALA A 79 -9.48 -19.95 -3.37
C ALA A 79 -8.34 -20.35 -2.44
N TYR A 80 -7.09 -20.28 -2.92
CA TYR A 80 -5.91 -20.54 -2.11
C TYR A 80 -5.79 -19.57 -0.93
N ILE A 81 -5.96 -18.26 -1.16
CA ILE A 81 -5.91 -17.26 -0.09
C ILE A 81 -7.04 -17.49 0.92
N LEU A 82 -8.26 -17.78 0.44
CA LEU A 82 -9.38 -18.12 1.32
C LEU A 82 -9.06 -19.34 2.19
N GLU A 83 -8.43 -20.37 1.65
CA GLU A 83 -8.05 -21.56 2.42
C GLU A 83 -6.94 -21.27 3.43
N LYS A 84 -5.91 -20.51 3.04
CA LYS A 84 -4.67 -20.38 3.81
C LYS A 84 -4.66 -19.31 4.88
N VAL A 85 -5.40 -18.22 4.73
CA VAL A 85 -5.40 -17.17 5.74
C VAL A 85 -5.83 -17.68 7.13
N PRO A 86 -6.89 -18.51 7.29
CA PRO A 86 -7.22 -19.09 8.59
C PRO A 86 -6.05 -19.88 9.22
N GLU A 87 -5.37 -20.73 8.42
CA GLU A 87 -4.20 -21.49 8.87
C GLU A 87 -3.03 -20.57 9.27
N TRP A 88 -2.81 -19.49 8.51
CA TRP A 88 -1.77 -18.51 8.80
C TRP A 88 -2.09 -17.67 10.03
N VAL A 89 -3.35 -17.31 10.28
CA VAL A 89 -3.77 -16.60 11.49
C VAL A 89 -3.63 -17.50 12.72
N GLU A 90 -3.97 -18.78 12.62
CA GLU A 90 -3.71 -19.75 13.69
C GLU A 90 -2.20 -19.90 13.98
N LYS A 91 -1.38 -19.94 12.93
CA LYS A 91 0.07 -20.14 13.03
C LYS A 91 0.86 -18.91 13.49
N TYR A 92 0.46 -17.72 13.05
CA TYR A 92 1.21 -16.47 13.26
C TYR A 92 0.55 -15.54 14.29
N GLY A 93 -0.73 -15.77 14.60
CA GLY A 93 -1.48 -14.99 15.59
C GLY A 93 -2.20 -13.78 14.98
N GLN A 94 -3.17 -13.26 15.73
CA GLN A 94 -3.97 -12.11 15.33
C GLN A 94 -3.22 -10.77 15.42
N ASN A 95 -2.04 -10.74 16.05
CA ASN A 95 -1.13 -9.60 16.06
C ASN A 95 -0.17 -9.59 14.85
N ALA A 96 -0.39 -10.45 13.87
CA ALA A 96 0.36 -10.43 12.62
C ALA A 96 -0.27 -9.46 11.61
N ALA A 97 0.57 -8.70 10.91
CA ALA A 97 0.19 -7.95 9.73
C ALA A 97 0.41 -8.78 8.46
N TYR A 98 -0.53 -8.69 7.51
CA TYR A 98 -0.53 -9.46 6.28
C TYR A 98 -0.52 -8.55 5.06
N PHE A 99 0.28 -8.92 4.07
CA PHE A 99 0.43 -8.15 2.85
C PHE A 99 0.55 -9.09 1.65
N CYS A 100 -0.23 -8.84 0.60
CA CYS A 100 -0.12 -9.59 -0.65
C CYS A 100 0.35 -8.71 -1.81
N THR A 101 1.23 -9.23 -2.66
CA THR A 101 1.80 -8.47 -3.79
C THR A 101 0.92 -8.41 -5.03
N ASN A 102 -0.35 -8.83 -4.97
CA ASN A 102 -1.22 -8.84 -6.16
C ASN A 102 -2.67 -8.59 -5.78
N ASP A 103 -3.33 -7.72 -6.57
CA ASP A 103 -4.69 -7.26 -6.36
C ASP A 103 -5.72 -8.40 -6.28
N ALA A 104 -5.53 -9.49 -7.03
CA ALA A 104 -6.44 -10.64 -7.00
C ALA A 104 -6.48 -11.32 -5.62
N HIS A 105 -5.42 -11.21 -4.83
CA HIS A 105 -5.33 -11.77 -3.48
C HIS A 105 -5.90 -10.83 -2.40
N THR A 106 -6.05 -9.53 -2.68
CA THR A 106 -6.41 -8.54 -1.66
C THR A 106 -7.82 -8.76 -1.11
N GLU A 107 -8.82 -8.96 -1.98
CA GLU A 107 -10.19 -9.24 -1.54
C GLU A 107 -10.31 -10.47 -0.62
N PRO A 108 -9.85 -11.67 -1.01
CA PRO A 108 -9.95 -12.84 -0.14
C PRO A 108 -9.10 -12.70 1.13
N LEU A 109 -7.96 -11.98 1.07
CA LEU A 109 -7.17 -11.69 2.26
C LEU A 109 -7.97 -10.84 3.25
N LEU A 110 -8.49 -9.68 2.82
CA LEU A 110 -9.30 -8.79 3.65
C LEU A 110 -10.49 -9.52 4.27
N LYS A 111 -11.20 -10.32 3.47
CA LYS A 111 -12.36 -11.09 3.92
C LYS A 111 -12.00 -12.05 5.06
N GLN A 112 -10.87 -12.76 4.95
CA GLN A 112 -10.47 -13.71 5.99
C GLN A 112 -9.86 -13.01 7.22
N LEU A 113 -9.14 -11.90 7.06
CA LEU A 113 -8.63 -11.16 8.22
C LEU A 113 -9.77 -10.56 9.05
N LEU A 114 -10.88 -10.16 8.44
CA LEU A 114 -12.06 -9.68 9.17
C LEU A 114 -12.74 -10.78 9.99
N GLU A 115 -12.70 -12.03 9.52
CA GLU A 115 -13.31 -13.18 10.20
C GLU A 115 -12.39 -13.78 11.27
N TYR A 116 -11.11 -13.93 10.97
CA TYR A 116 -10.16 -14.68 11.79
C TYR A 116 -9.22 -13.79 12.61
N GLY A 117 -9.11 -12.50 12.26
CA GLY A 117 -8.19 -11.54 12.88
C GLY A 117 -6.89 -11.37 12.09
N GLY A 118 -6.03 -10.46 12.58
CA GLY A 118 -4.85 -9.97 11.86
C GLY A 118 -4.98 -8.51 11.45
N TYR A 119 -3.87 -7.95 10.96
CA TYR A 119 -3.78 -6.57 10.50
C TYR A 119 -3.57 -6.51 8.99
N PHE A 120 -4.19 -5.53 8.36
CA PHE A 120 -3.95 -5.17 6.96
C PHE A 120 -3.56 -3.70 6.93
N ILE A 121 -2.29 -3.40 6.68
CA ILE A 121 -1.78 -2.02 6.78
C ILE A 121 -2.17 -1.20 5.56
N GLU A 122 -1.87 -1.72 4.37
CA GLU A 122 -2.25 -1.15 3.08
C GLU A 122 -2.01 -2.18 1.96
N ALA A 123 -2.68 -2.00 0.81
CA ALA A 123 -2.50 -2.85 -0.36
C ALA A 123 -1.19 -2.53 -1.11
N ASP A 124 -0.76 -3.41 -2.01
CA ASP A 124 0.35 -3.13 -2.93
C ASP A 124 0.11 -1.85 -3.76
N LEU A 125 -1.12 -1.71 -4.27
CA LEU A 125 -1.67 -0.51 -4.91
C LEU A 125 -2.81 0.05 -4.03
N PRO A 126 -2.51 0.94 -3.06
CA PRO A 126 -3.48 1.38 -2.06
C PRO A 126 -4.66 2.16 -2.65
N SER A 127 -5.86 1.82 -2.19
CA SER A 127 -7.12 2.47 -2.52
C SER A 127 -8.24 1.90 -1.63
N PRO A 128 -9.22 2.70 -1.19
CA PRO A 128 -10.40 2.15 -0.50
C PRO A 128 -11.29 1.33 -1.45
N LEU A 129 -11.00 1.33 -2.75
CA LEU A 129 -11.64 0.48 -3.76
C LEU A 129 -10.91 -0.86 -3.96
N MET A 130 -9.70 -1.02 -3.39
CA MET A 130 -8.88 -2.21 -3.61
C MET A 130 -9.32 -3.34 -2.68
N GLY A 131 -10.10 -4.28 -3.20
CA GLY A 131 -10.59 -5.46 -2.50
C GLY A 131 -11.68 -5.22 -1.45
N TYR A 132 -11.71 -4.04 -0.81
CA TYR A 132 -12.70 -3.70 0.23
C TYR A 132 -14.16 -3.86 -0.21
N PRO A 133 -14.61 -3.38 -1.38
CA PRO A 133 -16.03 -3.48 -1.75
C PRO A 133 -16.52 -4.94 -1.80
N GLY A 134 -15.71 -5.82 -2.41
CA GLY A 134 -16.02 -7.25 -2.49
C GLY A 134 -15.89 -7.97 -1.15
N ALA A 135 -14.85 -7.67 -0.36
CA ALA A 135 -14.63 -8.27 0.95
C ALA A 135 -15.74 -7.92 1.95
N LEU A 136 -16.26 -6.70 1.86
CA LEU A 136 -17.32 -6.18 2.73
C LEU A 136 -18.73 -6.46 2.21
N GLY A 137 -18.87 -6.79 0.92
CA GLY A 137 -20.16 -7.01 0.27
C GLY A 137 -20.96 -5.72 0.08
N ILE A 138 -20.28 -4.60 -0.18
CA ILE A 138 -20.90 -3.28 -0.32
C ILE A 138 -20.86 -2.78 -1.77
N ASP A 139 -21.90 -2.06 -2.18
CA ASP A 139 -21.95 -1.34 -3.45
C ASP A 139 -21.55 0.13 -3.22
N LEU A 140 -20.63 0.64 -4.05
CA LEU A 140 -20.12 2.01 -3.99
C LEU A 140 -20.56 2.87 -5.18
N THR A 141 -21.54 2.41 -5.97
CA THR A 141 -21.99 3.11 -7.18
C THR A 141 -22.50 4.52 -6.89
N ALA A 142 -23.18 4.73 -5.76
CA ALA A 142 -23.71 6.05 -5.37
C ALA A 142 -22.61 7.03 -4.93
N GLU A 143 -21.48 6.52 -4.46
CA GLU A 143 -20.31 7.27 -3.99
C GLU A 143 -19.23 7.41 -5.07
N ALA A 144 -19.47 6.95 -6.30
CA ALA A 144 -18.47 6.89 -7.36
C ALA A 144 -17.77 8.25 -7.59
N GLY A 145 -16.45 8.26 -7.46
CA GLY A 145 -15.60 9.44 -7.61
C GLY A 145 -15.52 10.35 -6.37
N ASP A 146 -16.34 10.11 -5.36
CA ASP A 146 -16.33 10.82 -4.07
C ASP A 146 -15.57 9.98 -3.03
N PHE A 147 -14.24 10.13 -3.01
CA PHE A 147 -13.37 9.33 -2.14
C PHE A 147 -13.63 9.55 -0.64
N GLU A 148 -14.18 10.70 -0.25
CA GLU A 148 -14.56 10.94 1.14
C GLU A 148 -15.75 10.06 1.53
N LYS A 149 -16.80 9.99 0.69
CA LYS A 149 -17.94 9.10 0.94
C LYS A 149 -17.58 7.62 0.80
N ILE A 150 -16.73 7.29 -0.18
CA ILE A 150 -16.20 5.93 -0.35
C ILE A 150 -15.49 5.49 0.93
N LEU A 151 -14.51 6.28 1.41
CA LEU A 151 -13.75 5.94 2.61
C LEU A 151 -14.65 5.85 3.83
N ALA A 152 -15.56 6.81 4.04
CA ALA A 152 -16.47 6.79 5.18
C ALA A 152 -17.34 5.53 5.23
N LYS A 153 -17.86 5.07 4.08
CA LYS A 153 -18.69 3.86 3.97
C LYS A 153 -17.88 2.58 4.16
N VAL A 154 -16.65 2.54 3.63
CA VAL A 154 -15.74 1.42 3.87
C VAL A 154 -15.37 1.34 5.35
N GLU A 155 -14.95 2.46 5.96
CA GLU A 155 -14.59 2.56 7.38
C GLU A 155 -15.74 2.17 8.30
N SER A 156 -16.96 2.68 8.06
CA SER A 156 -18.12 2.33 8.88
C SER A 156 -18.38 0.82 8.85
N THR A 157 -18.28 0.20 7.67
CA THR A 157 -18.51 -1.25 7.52
C THR A 157 -17.38 -2.07 8.15
N ILE A 158 -16.12 -1.58 8.10
CA ILE A 158 -14.99 -2.17 8.82
C ILE A 158 -15.24 -2.15 10.33
N CYS A 159 -15.64 -1.01 10.87
CA CYS A 159 -15.95 -0.86 12.29
C CYS A 159 -17.12 -1.74 12.74
N GLU A 160 -18.21 -1.80 11.94
CA GLU A 160 -19.36 -2.69 12.20
C GLU A 160 -18.98 -4.17 12.24
N LYS A 161 -17.96 -4.56 11.45
CA LYS A 161 -17.41 -5.93 11.42
C LYS A 161 -16.28 -6.16 12.44
N GLY A 162 -16.00 -5.19 13.32
CA GLY A 162 -15.01 -5.33 14.39
C GLY A 162 -13.56 -5.13 13.95
N GLY A 163 -13.30 -4.56 12.76
CA GLY A 163 -11.96 -4.31 12.23
C GLY A 163 -11.35 -2.96 12.61
N ALA A 164 -11.96 -2.21 13.53
CA ALA A 164 -11.46 -0.89 13.93
C ALA A 164 -10.00 -0.95 14.41
N GLY A 165 -9.13 -0.11 13.86
CA GLY A 165 -7.70 -0.05 14.19
C GLY A 165 -6.82 -1.10 13.51
N HIS A 166 -7.40 -2.04 12.75
CA HIS A 166 -6.66 -3.19 12.18
C HIS A 166 -6.52 -3.12 10.65
N PHE A 167 -7.33 -2.30 9.99
CA PHE A 167 -7.40 -2.23 8.53
C PHE A 167 -7.07 -0.82 8.05
N GLY A 168 -6.13 -0.73 7.12
CA GLY A 168 -5.65 0.53 6.58
C GLY A 168 -5.61 0.56 5.06
N THR A 169 -5.49 1.77 4.54
CA THR A 169 -5.49 2.08 3.12
C THR A 169 -4.78 3.41 2.89
N TRP A 170 -4.68 3.84 1.62
CA TRP A 170 -4.64 5.27 1.31
C TRP A 170 -6.07 5.78 1.20
N ALA A 171 -6.37 6.95 1.75
CA ALA A 171 -7.70 7.56 1.76
C ALA A 171 -8.21 7.86 0.33
N TYR A 172 -7.28 8.13 -0.60
CA TYR A 172 -7.57 8.34 -2.02
C TYR A 172 -6.87 7.28 -2.87
N SER A 173 -7.56 6.79 -3.91
CA SER A 173 -7.01 5.79 -4.83
C SER A 173 -5.74 6.28 -5.51
N TYR A 174 -4.65 5.52 -5.37
CA TYR A 174 -3.40 5.83 -6.06
C TYR A 174 -3.60 5.98 -7.56
N GLY A 175 -4.26 5.02 -8.23
CA GLY A 175 -4.44 5.07 -9.69
C GLY A 175 -5.24 6.29 -10.18
N TYR A 176 -6.23 6.73 -9.41
CA TYR A 176 -7.01 7.93 -9.72
C TYR A 176 -6.15 9.19 -9.54
N ILE A 177 -5.51 9.35 -8.38
CA ILE A 177 -4.72 10.54 -8.07
C ILE A 177 -3.49 10.65 -8.97
N GLN A 178 -2.84 9.52 -9.26
CA GLN A 178 -1.74 9.46 -10.22
C GLN A 178 -2.16 10.02 -11.59
N SER A 179 -3.34 9.64 -12.08
CA SER A 179 -3.81 10.07 -13.40
C SER A 179 -4.24 11.54 -13.41
N ALA A 180 -5.09 11.95 -12.46
CA ALA A 180 -5.64 13.31 -12.39
C ALA A 180 -4.57 14.31 -11.93
N GLY A 181 -3.77 13.95 -10.94
CA GLY A 181 -2.68 14.75 -10.38
C GLY A 181 -1.58 15.01 -11.40
N LEU A 182 -1.13 14.01 -12.16
CA LEU A 182 -0.13 14.25 -13.22
C LEU A 182 -0.65 15.09 -14.37
N ALA A 183 -1.93 14.94 -14.75
CA ALA A 183 -2.53 15.82 -15.74
C ALA A 183 -2.54 17.29 -15.25
N GLN A 184 -2.87 17.51 -13.98
CA GLN A 184 -2.81 18.83 -13.37
C GLN A 184 -1.38 19.36 -13.28
N HIS A 185 -0.40 18.53 -12.89
CA HIS A 185 1.00 18.91 -12.82
C HIS A 185 1.51 19.37 -14.20
N ALA A 186 1.20 18.60 -15.24
CA ALA A 186 1.54 18.98 -16.61
C ALA A 186 0.92 20.33 -17.02
N MET A 187 -0.34 20.59 -16.64
CA MET A 187 -0.97 21.89 -16.88
C MET A 187 -0.27 23.03 -16.12
N ASN A 188 0.10 22.81 -14.86
CA ASN A 188 0.81 23.80 -14.06
C ASN A 188 2.18 24.14 -14.68
N VAL A 189 2.93 23.12 -15.12
CA VAL A 189 4.23 23.30 -15.80
C VAL A 189 4.06 24.11 -17.09
N LEU A 190 3.05 23.79 -17.92
CA LEU A 190 2.77 24.53 -19.15
C LEU A 190 2.37 25.99 -18.91
N ASN A 191 1.78 26.28 -17.74
CA ASN A 191 1.42 27.62 -17.32
C ASN A 191 2.55 28.37 -16.59
N GLY A 192 3.69 27.71 -16.32
CA GLY A 192 4.80 28.29 -15.55
C GLY A 192 4.53 28.40 -14.04
N GLU A 193 3.63 27.56 -13.52
CA GLU A 193 3.23 27.52 -12.10
C GLU A 193 3.94 26.41 -11.30
N SER A 194 4.58 25.46 -11.99
CA SER A 194 5.29 24.33 -11.40
C SER A 194 6.54 23.98 -12.18
N GLU A 195 7.54 23.45 -11.49
CA GLU A 195 8.72 22.82 -12.10
C GLU A 195 8.43 21.35 -12.43
N LEU A 196 8.90 20.86 -13.58
CA LEU A 196 8.55 19.52 -14.07
C LEU A 196 8.99 18.40 -13.11
N ASP A 197 10.23 18.48 -12.65
CA ASP A 197 10.92 17.46 -11.85
C ASP A 197 11.07 17.93 -10.39
N ASP A 198 9.99 18.42 -9.79
CA ASP A 198 9.94 18.87 -8.40
C ASP A 198 8.87 18.11 -7.59
N MET A 199 9.29 17.47 -6.50
CA MET A 199 8.40 16.63 -5.68
C MET A 199 7.32 17.45 -4.97
N ASP A 200 7.63 18.67 -4.53
CA ASP A 200 6.65 19.51 -3.82
C ASP A 200 5.56 19.96 -4.79
N ASP A 201 5.91 20.29 -6.03
CA ASP A 201 4.94 20.66 -7.06
C ASP A 201 4.10 19.46 -7.53
N ILE A 202 4.71 18.28 -7.67
CA ILE A 202 3.97 17.03 -7.91
C ILE A 202 2.97 16.77 -6.77
N ALA A 203 3.42 16.87 -5.51
CA ALA A 203 2.58 16.67 -4.33
C ALA A 203 1.41 17.68 -4.27
N LYS A 204 1.67 18.96 -4.53
CA LYS A 204 0.62 20.00 -4.60
C LYS A 204 -0.43 19.67 -5.67
N ALA A 205 -0.01 19.20 -6.85
CA ALA A 205 -0.93 18.79 -7.91
C ALA A 205 -1.78 17.58 -7.50
N TYR A 206 -1.21 16.63 -6.74
CA TYR A 206 -1.93 15.46 -6.22
C TYR A 206 -2.96 15.88 -5.15
N GLN A 207 -2.57 16.78 -4.24
CA GLN A 207 -3.43 17.32 -3.18
C GLN A 207 -4.68 18.02 -3.73
N LYS A 208 -4.64 18.60 -4.94
CA LYS A 208 -5.84 19.17 -5.59
C LYS A 208 -7.01 18.17 -5.68
N TYR A 209 -6.71 16.88 -5.88
CA TYR A 209 -7.70 15.81 -5.97
C TYR A 209 -7.77 14.94 -4.70
N SER A 210 -6.95 15.25 -3.70
CA SER A 210 -6.85 14.53 -2.43
C SER A 210 -6.66 15.49 -1.25
N PRO A 211 -7.57 16.46 -1.05
CA PRO A 211 -7.33 17.62 -0.19
C PRO A 211 -7.12 17.30 1.30
N LYS A 212 -7.47 16.09 1.75
CA LYS A 212 -7.28 15.64 3.14
C LYS A 212 -6.07 14.74 3.32
N ALA A 213 -5.35 14.39 2.25
CA ALA A 213 -4.21 13.50 2.32
C ALA A 213 -2.92 14.23 1.95
N GLU A 214 -1.87 13.95 2.69
CA GLU A 214 -0.53 14.38 2.36
C GLU A 214 0.14 13.39 1.41
N TRP A 215 1.07 13.90 0.60
CA TRP A 215 1.88 13.12 -0.32
C TRP A 215 3.35 13.49 -0.11
N ASN A 216 4.21 12.49 -0.15
CA ASN A 216 5.64 12.66 -0.15
C ASN A 216 6.27 11.63 -1.11
N GLY A 217 7.56 11.76 -1.37
CA GLY A 217 8.24 10.91 -2.32
C GLY A 217 9.69 11.31 -2.50
N SER A 218 10.39 10.52 -3.31
CA SER A 218 11.78 10.79 -3.64
C SER A 218 12.12 10.23 -5.02
N ASN A 219 13.22 10.70 -5.60
CA ASN A 219 13.72 10.13 -6.83
C ASN A 219 14.14 8.67 -6.64
N TYR A 220 13.81 7.83 -7.63
CA TYR A 220 14.31 6.46 -7.68
C TYR A 220 15.85 6.45 -7.69
N THR A 221 16.43 5.68 -6.77
CA THR A 221 17.87 5.40 -6.73
C THR A 221 18.13 3.99 -7.26
N ASN A 222 18.91 3.89 -8.33
CA ASN A 222 19.37 2.61 -8.84
C ASN A 222 20.35 2.00 -7.82
N VAL A 223 20.00 0.83 -7.27
CA VAL A 223 20.78 0.21 -6.19
C VAL A 223 22.14 -0.32 -6.65
N ASP A 224 22.30 -0.66 -7.93
CA ASP A 224 23.56 -1.18 -8.47
C ASP A 224 24.59 -0.08 -8.72
N THR A 225 24.14 1.12 -9.08
CA THR A 225 25.04 2.24 -9.44
C THR A 225 25.05 3.39 -8.43
N GLY A 226 24.06 3.44 -7.53
CA GLY A 226 23.84 4.56 -6.62
C GLY A 226 23.30 5.82 -7.30
N VAL A 227 23.02 5.78 -8.61
CA VAL A 227 22.56 6.94 -9.38
C VAL A 227 21.08 7.20 -9.09
N LYS A 228 20.77 8.44 -8.69
CA LYS A 228 19.41 8.97 -8.61
C LYS A 228 18.91 9.37 -10.00
N LEU A 229 17.74 8.90 -10.39
CA LEU A 229 17.09 9.31 -11.65
C LEU A 229 16.24 10.56 -11.40
N GLY A 230 16.71 11.71 -11.88
CA GLY A 230 16.12 13.02 -11.59
C GLY A 230 14.66 13.19 -12.03
N ASN A 231 14.21 12.41 -13.01
CA ASN A 231 12.85 12.49 -13.56
C ASN A 231 11.97 11.27 -13.24
N VAL A 232 12.42 10.38 -12.35
CA VAL A 232 11.63 9.24 -11.89
C VAL A 232 11.37 9.40 -10.41
N PHE A 233 10.13 9.75 -10.05
CA PHE A 233 9.69 9.93 -8.69
C PHE A 233 8.91 8.72 -8.20
N LEU A 234 9.25 8.29 -6.99
CA LEU A 234 8.51 7.32 -6.23
C LEU A 234 7.70 8.08 -5.18
N VAL A 235 6.37 7.92 -5.19
CA VAL A 235 5.45 8.71 -4.38
C VAL A 235 4.61 7.83 -3.46
N TYR A 236 4.23 8.37 -2.31
CA TYR A 236 3.35 7.71 -1.36
C TYR A 236 2.42 8.71 -0.67
N GLN A 237 1.23 8.24 -0.31
CA GLN A 237 0.29 8.95 0.54
C GLN A 237 0.52 8.54 2.00
N ASP A 238 0.08 9.37 2.93
CA ASP A 238 -0.03 8.95 4.31
C ASP A 238 -1.01 7.76 4.47
N THR A 239 -0.60 6.75 5.24
CA THR A 239 -1.42 5.57 5.50
C THR A 239 -2.55 5.96 6.46
N TYR A 240 -3.79 5.66 6.08
CA TYR A 240 -4.97 5.87 6.90
C TYR A 240 -5.41 4.55 7.52
N ILE A 241 -5.45 4.47 8.85
CA ILE A 241 -5.99 3.33 9.60
C ILE A 241 -7.44 3.63 9.95
N MET A 242 -8.34 2.76 9.48
CA MET A 242 -9.78 2.90 9.68
C MET A 242 -10.17 2.59 11.12
N GLY A 243 -11.07 3.39 11.68
CA GLY A 243 -11.53 3.28 13.06
C GLY A 243 -12.75 4.15 13.36
N ASP A 244 -13.02 4.40 14.64
CA ASP A 244 -14.09 5.31 15.07
C ASP A 244 -13.56 6.34 16.10
N PRO A 245 -13.01 7.49 15.65
CA PRO A 245 -12.68 7.82 14.25
C PRO A 245 -11.38 7.16 13.78
N GLY A 246 -11.22 6.95 12.46
CA GLY A 246 -9.93 6.60 11.88
C GLY A 246 -8.94 7.77 11.88
N HIS A 247 -7.70 7.47 11.53
CA HIS A 247 -6.60 8.43 11.59
C HIS A 247 -5.48 8.12 10.60
N PHE A 248 -4.75 9.17 10.23
CA PHE A 248 -3.52 9.06 9.46
C PHE A 248 -2.32 8.76 10.36
N MET A 249 -1.35 8.00 9.84
CA MET A 249 -0.17 7.55 10.59
C MET A 249 1.01 8.52 10.55
N GLY A 250 0.91 9.64 9.81
CA GLY A 250 2.00 10.61 9.68
C GLY A 250 3.17 10.13 8.83
N SER A 251 2.97 9.14 7.96
CA SER A 251 4.04 8.52 7.16
C SER A 251 4.76 9.50 6.24
N THR A 252 4.09 10.56 5.79
CA THR A 252 4.67 11.64 4.98
C THR A 252 5.65 12.52 5.75
N GLN A 253 5.56 12.54 7.09
CA GLN A 253 6.43 13.32 7.97
C GLN A 253 7.65 12.54 8.45
N VAL A 254 7.75 11.26 8.10
CA VAL A 254 8.85 10.40 8.53
C VAL A 254 9.99 10.42 7.53
N GLU A 255 11.17 10.79 8.02
CA GLU A 255 12.43 10.62 7.31
C GLU A 255 12.81 9.13 7.29
N VAL A 256 12.71 8.51 6.11
CA VAL A 256 13.12 7.11 5.94
C VAL A 256 14.65 7.01 6.04
N PRO A 257 15.21 6.16 6.91
CA PRO A 257 16.66 6.07 7.07
C PRO A 257 17.37 5.73 5.75
N GLU A 258 18.44 6.48 5.42
CA GLU A 258 19.15 6.37 4.13
C GLU A 258 19.57 4.94 3.78
N LYS A 259 19.90 4.12 4.79
CA LYS A 259 20.29 2.71 4.62
C LYS A 259 19.27 1.93 3.78
N TYR A 260 17.98 2.19 3.94
CA TYR A 260 16.91 1.46 3.24
C TYR A 260 16.88 1.72 1.73
N PHE A 261 17.36 2.89 1.28
CA PHE A 261 17.44 3.21 -0.15
C PHE A 261 18.56 2.45 -0.87
N THR A 262 19.45 1.77 -0.13
CA THR A 262 20.58 1.01 -0.70
C THR A 262 20.45 -0.51 -0.55
N ILE A 263 19.36 -0.98 0.07
CA ILE A 263 19.09 -2.42 0.22
C ILE A 263 18.64 -3.01 -1.12
N LYS A 264 19.09 -4.25 -1.38
CA LYS A 264 18.81 -5.03 -2.58
C LYS A 264 18.18 -6.37 -2.23
#